data_AF-A0A1G2LJ09-F1
#
_entry.id   AF-A0A1G2LJ09-F1
#
_cell.length_a   1.000
_cell.length_b   1.000
_cell.length_c   1.000
_cell.angle_alpha   90.00
_cell.angle_beta   90.00
_cell.angle_gamma   90.00
#
_symmetry.space_group_name_H-M   'P 1'
#
loop_
_entity.id
_entity.type
_entity.pdbx_description
1 polymer ?
#
loop_
_entity_poly.entity_id
_entity_poly.type
_entity_poly.pdbx_seq_one_letter_code
_entity_poly.pdbx_strand_id
1 'polypeptide(L)'
;MTLSQKDIIHLAHLARISLSEEELVAFEQELPSILQFVAELNSAPTDAVEPMTGGTDLVNVMRDDAIISPLGDPVELRAAFMATDARGSAIVPQVFSSHYNSPDGNLE
;
A
#
# COMPACT_ATOMS: atom_id res chain seq x y z
N MET A 1 7.91 -18.00 -15.82
CA MET A 1 7.30 -18.07 -14.47
C MET A 1 5.79 -18.05 -14.64
N THR A 2 5.00 -18.81 -13.89
CA THR A 2 3.54 -18.86 -14.07
C THR A 2 2.84 -18.38 -12.79
N LEU A 3 1.96 -17.39 -12.92
CA LEU A 3 1.05 -16.97 -11.84
C LEU A 3 -0.26 -17.75 -11.96
N SER A 4 -0.80 -18.20 -10.83
CA SER A 4 -2.17 -18.73 -10.78
C SER A 4 -3.18 -17.61 -10.51
N GLN A 5 -4.44 -17.85 -10.86
CA GLN A 5 -5.54 -16.95 -10.52
C GLN A 5 -5.61 -16.62 -9.01
N LYS A 6 -5.26 -17.58 -8.15
CA LYS A 6 -5.19 -17.37 -6.69
C LYS A 6 -4.13 -16.36 -6.31
N ASP A 7 -2.98 -16.36 -7.00
CA ASP A 7 -1.89 -15.41 -6.75
C ASP A 7 -2.30 -14.00 -7.14
N ILE A 8 -3.05 -13.85 -8.23
CA ILE A 8 -3.57 -12.55 -8.70
C ILE A 8 -4.59 -11.99 -7.71
N ILE A 9 -5.53 -12.82 -7.24
CA ILE A 9 -6.50 -12.42 -6.21
C ILE A 9 -5.78 -12.02 -4.92
N HIS A 10 -4.75 -12.78 -4.52
CA HIS A 10 -3.98 -12.48 -3.33
C HIS A 10 -3.23 -11.14 -3.46
N LEU A 11 -2.61 -10.89 -4.62
CA LEU A 11 -1.94 -9.62 -4.93
C LEU A 11 -2.92 -8.44 -4.89
N ALA A 12 -4.09 -8.59 -5.51
CA ALA A 12 -5.13 -7.56 -5.52
C ALA A 12 -5.61 -7.22 -4.10
N HIS A 13 -5.78 -8.24 -3.25
CA HIS A 13 -6.12 -8.06 -1.84
C HIS A 13 -5.03 -7.28 -1.07
N LEU A 14 -3.75 -7.60 -1.28
CA LEU A 14 -2.64 -6.86 -0.67
C LEU A 14 -2.59 -5.39 -1.12
N ALA A 15 -2.90 -5.14 -2.39
CA ALA A 15 -2.97 -3.80 -2.97
C ALA A 15 -4.28 -3.06 -2.64
N ARG A 16 -5.25 -3.70 -1.99
CA ARG A 16 -6.62 -3.20 -1.74
C ARG A 16 -7.35 -2.78 -3.02
N ILE A 17 -7.15 -3.54 -4.10
CA ILE A 17 -7.83 -3.35 -5.39
C ILE A 17 -8.90 -4.43 -5.55
N SER A 18 -10.13 -4.01 -5.81
CA SER A 18 -11.20 -4.93 -6.20
C SER A 18 -11.11 -5.21 -7.69
N LEU A 19 -11.16 -6.49 -8.08
CA LEU A 19 -11.14 -6.92 -9.48
C LEU A 19 -12.46 -7.56 -9.87
N SER A 20 -12.95 -7.24 -11.07
CA SER A 20 -14.01 -8.00 -11.73
C SER A 20 -13.48 -9.32 -12.29
N GLU A 21 -14.38 -10.24 -12.66
CA GLU A 21 -14.00 -11.50 -13.30
C GLU A 21 -13.32 -11.29 -14.66
N GLU A 22 -13.76 -10.28 -15.41
CA GLU A 22 -13.20 -9.92 -16.71
C GLU A 22 -11.75 -9.42 -16.59
N GLU A 23 -11.49 -8.53 -15.62
CA GLU A 23 -10.14 -8.03 -15.31
C GLU A 23 -9.23 -9.14 -14.79
N LEU A 24 -9.78 -10.08 -14.02
CA LEU A 24 -9.02 -11.21 -13.50
C LEU A 24 -8.49 -12.11 -14.63
N VAL A 25 -9.32 -12.39 -15.65
CA VAL A 25 -8.91 -13.15 -16.83
C VAL A 25 -7.89 -12.39 -17.67
N ALA A 26 -8.06 -11.07 -17.82
CA ALA A 26 -7.09 -10.24 -18.54
C ALA A 26 -5.71 -10.26 -17.84
N PHE A 27 -5.67 -10.05 -16.52
CA PHE A 27 -4.43 -10.04 -15.75
C PHE A 27 -3.75 -11.40 -15.66
N GLU A 28 -4.49 -12.50 -15.81
CA GLU A 28 -3.91 -13.84 -15.94
C GLU A 28 -3.02 -13.98 -17.18
N GLN A 29 -3.31 -13.23 -18.25
CA GLN A 29 -2.49 -13.20 -19.47
C GLN A 29 -1.39 -12.14 -19.40
N GLU A 30 -1.71 -10.95 -18.88
CA GLU A 30 -0.80 -9.78 -18.94
C GLU A 30 0.34 -9.85 -17.90
N LEU A 31 0.05 -10.25 -16.66
CA LEU A 31 1.06 -10.25 -15.59
C LEU A 31 2.24 -11.21 -15.87
N PRO A 32 2.02 -12.44 -16.38
CA PRO A 32 3.13 -13.30 -16.78
C PRO A 32 4.02 -12.68 -17.86
N SER A 33 3.44 -11.94 -18.81
CA SER A 33 4.20 -11.24 -19.86
C SER A 33 5.11 -10.16 -19.27
N ILE A 34 4.59 -9.34 -18.36
CA ILE A 34 5.36 -8.30 -17.66
C ILE A 34 6.50 -8.92 -16.85
N LEU A 35 6.22 -9.98 -16.09
CA LEU A 35 7.25 -10.66 -15.29
C LEU A 35 8.31 -11.33 -16.17
N GLN A 36 7.92 -11.84 -17.34
CA GLN A 36 8.86 -12.41 -18.30
C GLN A 36 9.80 -11.35 -18.86
N PHE A 37 9.30 -10.14 -19.14
CA PHE A 37 10.12 -9.01 -19.56
C PHE A 37 11.10 -8.57 -18.44
N VAL A 38 10.62 -8.44 -17.20
CA VAL A 38 11.48 -8.09 -16.05
C VAL A 38 12.54 -9.16 -15.77
N ALA A 39 12.25 -10.43 -16.07
CA ALA A 39 13.21 -11.53 -15.88
C ALA A 39 14.48 -11.39 -16.74
N GLU A 40 14.48 -10.56 -17.80
CA GLU A 40 15.67 -10.24 -18.58
C GLU A 40 16.79 -9.63 -17.71
N LEU A 41 16.42 -8.91 -16.64
CA LEU A 41 17.37 -8.30 -15.71
C LEU A 41 18.21 -9.32 -14.93
N ASN A 42 17.75 -10.57 -14.80
CA ASN A 42 18.51 -11.63 -14.12
C ASN A 42 19.78 -12.04 -14.88
N SER A 43 19.92 -11.64 -16.15
CA SER A 43 21.12 -11.91 -16.94
C SER A 43 22.30 -10.98 -16.61
N ALA A 44 22.04 -9.87 -15.93
CA ALA A 44 23.08 -8.92 -15.53
C ALA A 44 23.81 -9.41 -14.27
N PRO A 45 25.17 -9.47 -14.25
CA PRO A 45 25.91 -9.88 -13.08
C PRO A 45 25.86 -8.79 -11.99
N THR A 46 25.32 -9.12 -10.81
CA THR A 46 25.15 -8.18 -9.70
C THR A 46 25.92 -8.55 -8.42
N ASP A 47 26.67 -9.66 -8.41
CA ASP A 47 27.37 -10.17 -7.20
C ASP A 47 28.39 -9.20 -6.59
N ALA A 48 28.90 -8.26 -7.38
CA ALA A 48 29.95 -7.31 -6.99
C ALA A 48 29.44 -5.87 -6.80
N VAL A 49 28.13 -5.63 -6.88
CA VAL A 49 27.54 -4.30 -6.74
C VAL A 49 26.55 -4.26 -5.58
N GLU A 50 26.69 -3.24 -4.75
CA GLU A 50 25.74 -3.00 -3.66
C GLU A 50 24.42 -2.45 -4.19
N PRO A 51 23.26 -2.81 -3.60
CA PRO A 51 21.97 -2.25 -3.98
C PRO A 51 21.93 -0.72 -3.80
N MET A 52 21.40 -0.01 -4.79
CA MET A 52 21.22 1.43 -4.71
C MET A 52 19.94 1.78 -3.94
N THR A 53 20.06 2.36 -2.74
CA THR A 53 18.91 2.72 -1.88
C THR A 53 18.37 4.14 -2.10
N GLY A 54 19.06 4.96 -2.89
CA GLY A 54 18.70 6.35 -3.19
C GLY A 54 19.59 6.93 -4.29
N GLY A 55 19.16 8.01 -4.94
CA GLY A 55 19.89 8.65 -6.05
C GLY A 55 20.87 9.76 -5.63
N THR A 56 21.02 9.99 -4.32
CA THR A 56 21.86 11.02 -3.71
C THR A 56 22.61 10.44 -2.52
N ASP A 57 23.56 11.20 -1.98
CA ASP A 57 24.30 10.80 -0.79
C ASP A 57 23.37 10.44 0.37
N LEU A 58 23.65 9.32 1.05
CA LEU A 58 22.94 8.94 2.28
C LEU A 58 23.40 9.83 3.43
N VAL A 59 22.69 10.93 3.62
CA VAL A 59 22.83 11.81 4.77
C VAL A 59 21.52 11.89 5.53
N ASN A 60 21.59 11.89 6.85
CA ASN A 60 20.40 12.09 7.68
C ASN A 60 19.93 13.55 7.55
N VAL A 61 18.79 13.75 6.89
CA VAL A 61 18.14 15.06 6.81
C VAL A 61 17.17 15.16 7.99
N MET A 62 17.57 15.93 9.01
CA MET A 62 16.76 16.14 10.20
C MET A 62 15.91 17.40 10.07
N ARG A 63 14.73 17.39 10.71
CA ARG A 63 13.85 18.55 10.85
C ARG A 63 13.94 19.05 12.30
N ASP A 64 14.05 20.37 12.50
CA ASP A 64 13.97 20.97 13.83
C ASP A 64 12.65 20.63 14.52
N ASP A 65 12.71 20.36 15.83
CA ASP A 65 11.52 20.16 16.65
C ASP A 65 10.89 21.51 17.06
N ALA A 66 10.45 22.26 16.05
CA ALA A 66 9.78 23.54 16.22
C ALA A 66 8.31 23.43 15.78
N ILE A 67 7.44 24.18 16.47
CA ILE A 67 6.05 24.35 16.07
C ILE A 67 6.01 25.17 14.79
N ILE A 68 5.45 24.58 13.73
CA ILE A 68 5.10 25.29 12.50
C ILE A 68 3.60 25.57 12.48
N SER A 69 3.18 26.59 11.73
CA SER A 69 1.76 26.86 11.52
C SER A 69 1.07 25.60 10.96
N PRO A 70 -0.10 25.21 11.49
CA PRO A 70 -0.87 24.09 10.97
C PRO A 70 -1.15 24.25 9.47
N LEU A 71 -1.36 23.12 8.80
CA LEU A 71 -1.69 23.10 7.39
C LEU A 71 -3.07 23.75 7.15
N GLY A 72 -3.10 24.85 6.39
CA GLY A 72 -4.32 25.43 5.80
C GLY A 72 -5.43 25.87 6.78
N ASP A 73 -6.58 26.26 6.22
CA ASP A 73 -7.80 26.51 6.97
C ASP A 73 -8.44 25.16 7.37
N PRO A 74 -8.69 24.91 8.68
CA PRO A 74 -9.39 23.71 9.14
C PRO A 74 -10.72 23.43 8.44
N VAL A 75 -11.42 24.46 7.94
CA VAL A 75 -12.66 24.30 7.18
C VAL A 75 -12.40 23.67 5.81
N GLU A 76 -11.36 24.11 5.10
CA GLU A 76 -10.97 23.56 3.81
C GLU A 76 -10.50 22.10 3.92
N LEU A 77 -9.71 21.80 4.95
CA LEU A 77 -9.26 20.42 5.20
C LEU A 77 -10.43 19.48 5.50
N ARG A 78 -11.46 19.94 6.20
CA ARG A 78 -12.68 19.16 6.45
C ARG A 78 -13.46 18.92 5.17
N ALA A 79 -13.57 19.92 4.31
CA ALA A 79 -14.24 19.83 3.02
C ALA A 79 -13.53 18.87 2.05
N ALA A 80 -12.23 18.61 2.23
CA ALA A 80 -11.48 17.65 1.44
C ALA A 80 -11.87 16.19 1.71
N PHE A 81 -12.49 15.88 2.85
CA PHE A 81 -12.97 14.54 3.15
C PHE A 81 -14.38 14.32 2.59
N MET A 82 -14.67 13.07 2.22
CA MET A 82 -15.99 12.69 1.67
C MET A 82 -17.14 12.96 2.65
N ALA A 83 -16.90 12.80 3.95
CA ALA A 83 -17.87 13.10 5.00
C ALA A 83 -17.16 13.39 6.33
N THR A 84 -17.68 14.36 7.10
CA THR A 84 -17.16 14.69 8.44
C THR A 84 -18.26 14.80 9.50
N ASP A 85 -17.96 14.44 10.74
CA ASP A 85 -18.88 14.61 11.88
C ASP A 85 -18.95 16.08 12.35
N ALA A 86 -19.83 16.36 13.32
CA ALA A 86 -19.98 17.69 13.91
C ALA A 86 -18.69 18.24 14.55
N ARG A 87 -17.74 17.35 14.92
CA ARG A 87 -16.44 17.69 15.50
C ARG A 87 -15.34 17.87 14.45
N GLY A 88 -15.63 17.60 13.17
CA GLY A 88 -14.69 17.70 12.06
C GLY A 88 -13.86 16.45 11.81
N SER A 89 -14.24 15.30 12.39
CA SER A 89 -13.56 14.02 12.17
C SER A 89 -14.04 13.39 10.86
N ALA A 90 -13.15 12.74 10.10
CA ALA A 90 -13.53 11.98 8.92
C ALA A 90 -14.40 10.77 9.31
N ILE A 91 -15.53 10.59 8.62
CA ILE A 91 -16.44 9.46 8.84
C ILE A 91 -15.97 8.30 7.97
N VAL A 92 -15.59 7.19 8.60
CA VAL A 92 -15.18 5.94 7.93
C VAL A 92 -15.94 4.74 8.50
N PRO A 93 -16.10 3.65 7.74
CA PRO A 93 -16.64 2.40 8.28
C PRO A 93 -15.81 1.92 9.48
N GLN A 94 -16.50 1.32 10.46
CA GLN A 94 -15.86 0.73 11.63
C GLN A 94 -14.89 -0.39 11.23
N VAL A 95 -13.66 -0.33 11.73
CA VAL A 95 -12.57 -1.25 11.34
C VAL A 95 -12.65 -2.60 12.06
N PHE A 96 -13.04 -2.61 13.33
CA PHE A 96 -13.18 -3.83 14.13
C PHE A 96 -14.61 -3.95 14.64
N SER A 97 -15.27 -5.06 14.34
CA SER A 97 -16.51 -5.45 15.00
C SER A 97 -16.20 -5.92 16.43
N SER A 98 -17.18 -5.81 17.34
CA SER A 98 -17.04 -6.13 18.78
C SER A 98 -16.67 -7.58 19.11
N HIS A 99 -16.41 -8.43 18.12
CA HIS A 99 -15.87 -9.77 18.30
C HIS A 99 -14.40 -9.78 17.93
N TYR A 100 -13.58 -9.23 18.83
CA TYR A 100 -12.16 -9.54 18.86
C TYR A 100 -12.00 -11.01 19.24
N ASN A 101 -11.80 -11.88 18.24
CA ASN A 101 -11.36 -13.24 18.49
C ASN A 101 -9.86 -13.17 18.79
N SER A 102 -9.53 -13.04 20.08
CA SER A 102 -8.15 -13.12 20.54
C SER A 102 -7.53 -14.42 20.01
N PRO A 103 -6.39 -14.37 19.29
CA PRO A 103 -5.67 -15.59 18.89
C PRO A 103 -5.13 -16.34 20.11
N ASP A 104 -4.96 -15.64 21.22
CA ASP A 104 -4.60 -16.20 22.51
C ASP A 104 -5.88 -16.35 23.34
N GLY A 105 -6.41 -17.58 23.38
CA GLY A 105 -7.62 -17.96 24.11
C GLY A 105 -7.49 -17.92 25.63
N ASN A 106 -6.92 -16.86 26.20
CA ASN A 106 -6.95 -16.58 27.63
C ASN A 106 -7.80 -15.34 27.87
N LEU A 107 -9.02 -15.60 28.30
CA LEU A 107 -9.91 -14.63 28.91
C LEU A 107 -9.41 -14.38 30.34
N GLU A 108 -9.05 -13.14 30.64
CA GLU A 108 -9.34 -12.55 31.96
C GLU A 108 -10.52 -11.59 31.80
#